data_AF-A0A843T505-F1
#
_entry.id   AF-A0A843T505-F1
#
_cell.length_a   1.000
_cell.length_b   1.000
_cell.length_c   1.000
_cell.angle_alpha   90.00
_cell.angle_beta   90.00
_cell.angle_gamma   90.00
#
_symmetry.space_group_name_H-M   'P 1'
#
loop_
_entity.id
_entity.type
_entity.pdbx_description
1 polymer ?
#
loop_
_entity_poly.entity_id
_entity_poly.type
_entity_poly.pdbx_seq_one_letter_code
_entity_poly.pdbx_strand_id
1 'polypeptide(L)' 'MTGPKALVLGCGYVGQALSRTLHEQGIDVTGTSRTRDRFADIEASGATAAFADVMDPASLRPLIEL' A
#
# COMPACT_ATOMS: atom_id res chain seq x y z
N MET A 1 13.75 -15.95 0.14
CA MET A 1 14.48 -14.73 0.52
C MET A 1 13.47 -13.60 0.50
N THR A 2 13.17 -12.97 1.64
CA THR A 2 12.26 -11.82 1.69
C THR A 2 12.97 -10.61 1.11
N GLY A 3 12.53 -10.17 -0.07
CA GLY A 3 12.98 -8.92 -0.67
C GLY A 3 12.56 -7.70 0.16
N PRO A 4 13.04 -6.50 -0.20
CA PRO A 4 12.60 -5.27 0.43
C PRO A 4 11.07 -5.10 0.36
N LYS A 5 10.48 -4.57 1.44
CA LYS A 5 9.05 -4.26 1.56
C LYS A 5 8.82 -2.75 1.70
N ALA A 6 7.68 -2.27 1.22
CA ALA A 6 7.26 -0.88 1.36
C ALA A 6 5.78 -0.76 1.74
N LEU A 7 5.47 0.15 2.66
CA LEU A 7 4.10 0.53 3.03
C LEU A 7 3.83 1.97 2.57
N VAL A 8 2.84 2.16 1.71
CA VAL A 8 2.44 3.47 1.19
C VAL A 8 1.17 3.93 1.88
N LEU A 9 1.31 4.86 2.83
CA LEU A 9 0.18 5.49 3.52
C LEU A 9 -0.50 6.51 2.61
N GLY A 10 -1.73 6.23 2.17
CA GLY A 10 -2.45 7.09 1.21
C GLY A 10 -2.05 6.81 -0.24
N CYS A 11 -2.40 5.63 -0.75
CA CYS A 11 -2.12 5.18 -2.11
C CYS A 11 -3.15 5.71 -3.13
N GLY A 12 -3.26 7.04 -3.22
CA GLY A 12 -4.04 7.73 -4.27
C GLY A 12 -3.20 7.94 -5.54
N TYR A 13 -3.43 9.06 -6.25
CA TYR A 13 -2.76 9.37 -7.51
C TYR A 13 -1.22 9.22 -7.46
N VAL A 14 -0.56 9.90 -6.52
CA VAL A 14 0.90 9.83 -6.37
C VAL A 14 1.35 8.47 -5.82
N GLY A 15 0.63 7.93 -4.84
CA GLY A 15 0.99 6.66 -4.22
C GLY A 15 0.89 5.48 -5.18
N GLN A 16 -0.06 5.47 -6.12
CA GLN A 16 -0.14 4.46 -7.18
C GLN A 16 1.00 4.59 -8.18
N ALA A 17 1.42 5.81 -8.52
CA ALA A 17 2.59 6.02 -9.38
C ALA A 17 3.87 5.51 -8.70
N LEU A 18 4.06 5.82 -7.42
CA LEU A 18 5.16 5.29 -6.62
C LEU A 18 5.11 3.75 -6.53
N SER A 19 3.92 3.18 -6.27
CA SER A 19 3.73 1.74 -6.14
C SER A 19 4.13 0.99 -7.40
N ARG A 20 3.76 1.50 -8.59
CA ARG A 20 4.21 0.94 -9.88
C ARG A 20 5.73 0.87 -9.97
N THR A 21 6.40 1.99 -9.71
CA THR A 21 7.86 2.05 -9.78
C THR A 21 8.54 1.11 -8.78
N LEU A 22 8.02 1.01 -7.56
CA LEU A 22 8.58 0.11 -6.55
C LEU A 22 8.34 -1.37 -6.92
N HIS A 23 7.14 -1.70 -7.41
CA HIS A 23 6.79 -3.04 -7.88
C HIS A 23 7.69 -3.47 -9.06
N GLU A 24 7.92 -2.59 -10.04
CA GLU A 24 8.85 -2.83 -11.15
C GLU A 24 10.30 -3.07 -10.71
N GLN A 25 10.69 -2.54 -9.54
CA GLN A 25 11.99 -2.80 -8.90
C GLN A 25 12.02 -4.11 -8.09
N GLY A 26 10.91 -4.86 -8.06
CA GLY A 26 10.79 -6.11 -7.30
C GLY A 26 10.57 -5.92 -5.80
N ILE A 27 10.12 -4.74 -5.37
CA ILE A 27 9.76 -4.45 -3.98
C ILE A 27 8.32 -4.92 -3.73
N ASP A 28 8.08 -5.57 -2.60
CA ASP A 28 6.75 -5.97 -2.16
C ASP A 28 6.04 -4.75 -1.53
N VAL A 29 5.01 -4.22 -2.20
CA VAL A 29 4.36 -2.97 -1.83
C VAL A 29 2.97 -3.24 -1.25
N THR A 30 2.70 -2.69 -0.08
CA THR A 30 1.35 -2.54 0.45
C THR A 30 0.89 -1.09 0.31
N GLY A 31 -0.16 -0.84 -0.46
CA GLY A 31 -0.76 0.48 -0.64
C GLY A 31 -2.03 0.62 0.18
N THR A 32 -2.22 1.75 0.88
CA THR A 32 -3.37 1.91 1.77
C THR A 32 -4.41 2.93 1.33
N SER A 33 -5.66 2.70 1.69
CA SER A 33 -6.76 3.65 1.51
C SER A 33 -7.80 3.49 2.63
N ARG A 34 -8.48 4.59 2.97
CA ARG A 34 -9.67 4.57 3.85
C ARG A 34 -10.95 4.16 3.12
N THR A 35 -10.91 4.16 1.79
CA THR A 35 -12.06 3.86 0.92
C THR A 35 -11.78 2.56 0.18
N ARG A 36 -12.56 1.51 0.49
CA ARG A 36 -12.39 0.16 -0.07
C ARG A 36 -12.60 0.11 -1.57
N ASP A 37 -13.47 0.96 -2.11
CA ASP A 37 -13.71 1.05 -3.57
C ASP A 37 -12.45 1.40 -4.36
N ARG A 38 -11.44 2.00 -3.72
CA ARG A 38 -10.15 2.33 -4.35
C ARG A 38 -9.15 1.16 -4.36
N PHE A 39 -9.50 0.02 -3.77
CA PHE A 39 -8.55 -1.11 -3.68
C PHE A 39 -8.21 -1.65 -5.06
N ALA A 40 -9.17 -1.73 -5.97
CA ALA A 40 -8.90 -2.18 -7.34
C ALA A 40 -7.85 -1.30 -8.05
N ASP A 41 -7.92 0.02 -7.87
CA ASP A 41 -6.94 0.94 -8.46
C ASP A 41 -5.54 0.79 -7.83
N ILE A 42 -5.48 0.45 -6.54
CA ILE A 42 -4.22 0.15 -5.82
C ILE A 42 -3.64 -1.17 -6.32
N GLU A 43 -4.43 -2.23 -6.41
CA GLU A 43 -3.99 -3.53 -6.93
C GLU A 43 -3.50 -3.43 -8.38
N ALA A 44 -4.18 -2.62 -9.21
CA ALA A 44 -3.74 -2.33 -10.58
C ALA A 44 -2.37 -1.62 -10.67
N SER A 45 -1.85 -1.09 -9.57
CA SER A 45 -0.50 -0.53 -9.49
C SER A 45 0.59 -1.56 -9.15
N GLY A 46 0.22 -2.83 -8.88
CA GLY A 46 1.12 -3.89 -8.44
C GLY A 46 1.31 -3.98 -6.92
N ALA A 47 0.59 -3.17 -6.15
CA ALA A 47 0.61 -3.19 -4.68
C ALA A 47 -0.55 -3.98 -4.11
N THR A 48 -0.34 -4.66 -2.98
CA THR A 48 -1.43 -5.22 -2.16
C THR A 48 -2.20 -4.08 -1.49
N ALA A 49 -3.52 -4.05 -1.62
CA ALA A 49 -4.37 -3.03 -1.04
C ALA A 49 -4.74 -3.38 0.41
N ALA A 50 -4.56 -2.40 1.30
CA ALA A 50 -4.95 -2.53 2.70
C ALA A 50 -5.76 -1.32 3.20
N PHE A 51 -6.62 -1.56 4.18
CA PHE A 51 -7.31 -0.46 4.87
C PHE A 51 -6.34 0.19 5.85
N ALA A 52 -6.27 1.52 5.82
CA ALA A 52 -5.58 2.29 6.86
C ALA A 52 -6.26 3.64 7.02
N ASP A 53 -6.52 4.04 8.26
CA ASP A 53 -6.79 5.42 8.64
C ASP A 53 -5.65 5.92 9.53
N VAL A 54 -4.88 6.89 9.01
CA VAL A 54 -3.73 7.43 9.74
C VAL A 54 -4.10 8.15 11.04
N MET A 55 -5.39 8.52 11.20
CA MET A 55 -5.92 9.09 12.43
C MET A 55 -6.37 8.02 13.43
N ASP A 56 -6.42 6.75 13.04
CA ASP A 56 -6.75 5.60 13.89
C ASP A 56 -5.53 4.66 14.02
N PRO A 57 -4.76 4.77 15.12
CA PRO A 57 -3.62 3.90 15.37
C PRO A 57 -3.94 2.40 15.36
N ALA A 58 -5.17 1.99 15.71
CA ALA A 58 -5.56 0.59 15.68
C ALA A 58 -5.62 0.03 14.26
N SER A 59 -5.93 0.89 13.27
CA SER A 59 -5.90 0.50 11.86
C SER A 59 -4.49 0.35 11.28
N LEU A 60 -3.48 1.00 11.88
CA LEU A 60 -2.10 0.99 11.40
C LEU A 60 -1.27 -0.18 11.94
N ARG A 61 -1.49 -0.56 13.21
CA ARG A 61 -0.71 -1.61 13.89
C ARG A 61 -0.57 -2.91 13.08
N PRO A 62 -1.64 -3.45 12.46
CA PRO A 62 -1.54 -4.69 11.70
C PRO A 62 -0.66 -4.58 10.45
N LEU A 63 -0.35 -3.37 9.96
CA LEU A 63 0.36 -3.15 8.70
C LEU A 63 1.89 -3.09 8.86
N ILE A 64 2.36 -2.81 10.07
CA ILE A 64 3.79 -2.72 10.42
C ILE A 64 4.34 -4.03 10.99
N GLU A 65 3.46 -4.98 11.28
CA GLU A 65 3.80 -6.32 11.78
C GLU A 65 3.92 -7.37 10.65
N LEU A 66 3.71 -6.96 9.38
CA LEU A 66 3.79 -7.78 8.16
C LEU A 66 5.20 -7.90 7.60
#